data_AF-M0ZL29-F1
#
_entry.id   AF-M0ZL29-F1
#
_cell.length_a   1.000
_cell.length_b   1.000
_cell.length_c   1.000
_cell.angle_alpha   90.00
_cell.angle_beta   90.00
_cell.angle_gamma   90.00
#
_symmetry.space_group_name_H-M   'P 1'
#
loop_
_entity.id
_entity.type
_entity.pdbx_description
1 polymer ?
#
loop_
_entity_poly.entity_id
_entity_poly.type
_entity_poly.pdbx_seq_one_letter_code
_entity_poly.pdbx_strand_id
1 'polypeptide(L)'
;MSHVMIYDDEVFADERYEAEVFAGEYCDAEVFTGECCDAEVLTDFYASCILRSFGLSVRGIQFLARCLSLFIRLLTGYRVIGQEVGFNFTPPYLAPTTSGPVVLQGVNYASGGGGILNGTGKIFGGRINMDAQLDNFANTRQYIITRLGEADAMKLLENALFSVTMGSNDFINNYLTPVLSTAKQLTVPPEKFVGAVIFKYKIQLTRLYNMGARKIIVVNVGPIGCIPYQREINPSAGNKCVNFPNELAQLFNNQLRILVTQLNSKLIGSKFVYADVYEIVQDIIQNYSSYGFESANSACCSGGGRFGGIIPCGPSSKICADRSKYVFWDPYHPSDAANIVVAKRLLDGKSAEIWPMNVRQLLASSSRVLISSHSNFKFQISHCCAAPSQSHFPRHFPSFPLSGADQQASSRPPGSSRPPALQQADQHSSSKSSRPAAGQH
;
A
#
# COMPACT_ATOMS: atom_id res chain seq x y z
N MET A 1 6.81 3.07 19.24
CA MET A 1 5.46 2.72 18.74
C MET A 1 5.55 2.77 17.23
N SER A 2 4.97 1.81 16.52
CA SER A 2 5.32 1.57 15.10
C SER A 2 4.21 1.99 14.14
N HIS A 3 4.56 2.37 12.91
CA HIS A 3 3.60 2.85 11.90
C HIS A 3 3.71 2.03 10.60
N VAL A 4 2.56 1.56 10.10
CA VAL A 4 2.45 0.83 8.83
C VAL A 4 1.56 1.63 7.89
N MET A 5 2.06 1.95 6.70
CA MET A 5 1.29 2.66 5.67
C MET A 5 1.06 1.77 4.46
N ILE A 6 -0.19 1.62 4.06
CA ILE A 6 -0.64 0.95 2.83
C ILE A 6 -1.37 2.04 2.04
N TYR A 7 -0.91 2.34 0.83
CA TYR A 7 -1.07 3.69 0.30
C TYR A 7 -1.14 3.75 -1.24
N ASP A 8 -1.88 4.74 -1.71
CA ASP A 8 -2.27 5.03 -3.09
C ASP A 8 -2.08 6.53 -3.28
N ASP A 9 -1.14 6.93 -4.16
CA ASP A 9 -0.44 8.22 -3.98
C ASP A 9 -1.30 9.48 -4.18
N GLU A 10 -2.49 9.34 -4.77
CA GLU A 10 -3.42 10.42 -5.20
C GLU A 10 -4.04 11.29 -4.07
N VAL A 11 -3.43 11.33 -2.87
CA VAL A 11 -3.81 12.24 -1.78
C VAL A 11 -2.62 13.05 -1.23
N PHE A 12 -1.37 12.63 -1.44
CA PHE A 12 -0.19 13.25 -0.80
C PHE A 12 1.09 13.13 -1.66
N ALA A 13 1.46 14.20 -2.39
CA ALA A 13 2.76 14.29 -3.10
C ALA A 13 3.90 14.77 -2.18
N ASP A 14 5.16 14.64 -2.63
CA ASP A 14 6.29 15.41 -2.10
C ASP A 14 6.74 16.47 -3.10
N GLU A 15 6.68 17.73 -2.68
CA GLU A 15 7.07 18.86 -3.54
C GLU A 15 8.60 19.07 -3.61
N ARG A 16 9.36 18.61 -2.61
CA ARG A 16 10.79 18.92 -2.51
C ARG A 16 11.58 18.22 -3.60
N TYR A 17 11.48 16.90 -3.69
CA TYR A 17 12.37 16.13 -4.55
C TYR A 17 12.17 16.44 -6.04
N GLU A 18 10.93 16.64 -6.49
CA GLU A 18 10.69 17.05 -7.90
C GLU A 18 11.36 18.39 -8.19
N ALA A 19 11.16 19.40 -7.34
CA ALA A 19 11.75 20.72 -7.57
C ALA A 19 13.29 20.73 -7.43
N GLU A 20 13.85 20.02 -6.46
CA GLU A 20 15.31 19.94 -6.24
C GLU A 20 16.01 19.23 -7.41
N VAL A 21 15.41 18.16 -7.97
CA VAL A 21 15.92 17.48 -9.17
C VAL A 21 15.83 18.34 -10.44
N PHE A 22 14.86 19.27 -10.52
CA PHE A 22 14.66 20.12 -11.70
C PHE A 22 15.30 21.51 -11.58
N ALA A 23 15.69 21.96 -10.37
CA ALA A 23 16.37 23.23 -10.14
C ALA A 23 17.85 23.24 -10.55
N GLY A 24 18.48 22.06 -10.63
CA GLY A 24 19.85 21.94 -11.15
C GLY A 24 20.94 22.43 -10.20
N GLU A 25 20.71 22.41 -8.88
CA GLU A 25 21.80 22.59 -7.91
C GLU A 25 22.80 21.42 -8.07
N TYR A 26 24.04 21.76 -8.42
CA TYR A 26 25.11 20.79 -8.62
C TYR A 26 25.47 20.14 -7.27
N CYS A 27 25.46 18.81 -7.23
CA CYS A 27 26.48 18.11 -6.46
C CYS A 27 27.81 18.36 -7.18
N ASP A 28 28.62 19.28 -6.67
CA ASP A 28 29.90 19.66 -7.29
C ASP A 28 30.76 18.43 -7.56
N ALA A 29 31.20 18.30 -8.81
CA ALA A 29 31.86 17.11 -9.32
C ALA A 29 33.39 17.14 -9.12
N GLU A 30 33.85 17.60 -7.97
CA GLU A 30 35.27 17.63 -7.59
C GLU A 30 35.49 17.25 -6.11
N VAL A 31 36.68 16.71 -5.83
CA VAL A 31 37.12 16.22 -4.50
C VAL A 31 36.27 15.08 -3.90
N PHE A 32 36.46 13.87 -4.42
CA PHE A 32 36.79 12.72 -3.56
C PHE A 32 37.52 11.62 -4.35
N THR A 33 38.85 11.60 -4.23
CA THR A 33 39.72 10.52 -4.74
C THR A 33 39.90 9.46 -3.67
N GLY A 34 39.34 8.26 -3.86
CA GLY A 34 39.55 7.13 -2.94
C GLY A 34 38.65 5.93 -3.19
N GLU A 35 39.26 4.83 -3.66
CA GLU A 35 38.87 3.43 -3.41
C GLU A 35 37.37 3.05 -3.45
N CYS A 36 36.88 2.71 -4.65
CA CYS A 36 35.77 1.76 -4.79
C CYS A 36 36.34 0.35 -5.01
N CYS A 37 36.16 -0.55 -4.03
CA CYS A 37 36.42 -1.98 -4.19
C CYS A 37 35.14 -2.77 -4.52
N ASP A 38 35.32 -3.94 -5.12
CA ASP A 38 34.30 -4.68 -5.88
C ASP A 38 33.15 -5.28 -5.06
N ALA A 39 31.98 -5.36 -5.70
CA ALA A 39 30.95 -6.37 -5.46
C ALA A 39 30.05 -6.52 -6.70
N GLU A 40 30.55 -7.17 -7.75
CA GLU A 40 29.84 -7.37 -9.02
C GLU A 40 29.04 -8.70 -9.05
N VAL A 41 28.16 -8.83 -10.05
CA VAL A 41 27.48 -10.07 -10.51
C VAL A 41 26.46 -10.73 -9.56
N LEU A 42 25.17 -10.37 -9.71
CA LEU A 42 24.07 -11.34 -9.90
C LEU A 42 22.71 -10.64 -10.14
N THR A 43 22.42 -10.25 -11.39
CA THR A 43 21.05 -9.96 -11.86
C THR A 43 20.87 -9.99 -13.39
N ASP A 44 21.96 -10.19 -14.15
CA ASP A 44 21.89 -10.24 -15.61
C ASP A 44 21.37 -11.59 -16.14
N PHE A 45 20.10 -11.60 -16.56
CA PHE A 45 19.68 -12.33 -17.77
C PHE A 45 18.33 -11.87 -18.31
N TYR A 46 17.39 -11.42 -17.45
CA TYR A 46 16.02 -11.08 -17.87
C TYR A 46 15.81 -9.62 -18.32
N ALA A 47 16.68 -8.67 -17.95
CA ALA A 47 16.53 -7.26 -18.32
C ALA A 47 16.99 -6.94 -19.77
N SER A 48 17.94 -7.72 -20.30
CA SER A 48 18.68 -7.38 -21.53
C SER A 48 17.82 -7.42 -22.82
N CYS A 49 16.91 -8.39 -22.94
CA CYS A 49 16.24 -8.69 -24.21
C CYS A 49 15.08 -7.74 -24.59
N ILE A 50 14.51 -6.98 -23.64
CA ILE A 50 13.35 -6.09 -23.92
C ILE A 50 13.78 -4.61 -24.03
N LEU A 51 14.82 -4.19 -23.30
CA LEU A 51 15.15 -2.77 -23.15
C LEU A 51 16.28 -2.26 -24.06
N ARG A 52 17.01 -3.14 -24.76
CA ARG A 52 17.91 -2.71 -25.86
C ARG A 52 17.16 -1.98 -26.99
N SER A 53 15.86 -2.21 -27.13
CA SER A 53 14.99 -1.53 -28.12
C SER A 53 14.74 -0.05 -27.85
N PHE A 54 15.11 0.49 -26.68
CA PHE A 54 14.84 1.88 -26.27
C PHE A 54 16.10 2.68 -25.90
N GLY A 55 17.30 2.15 -26.14
CA GLY A 55 18.57 2.93 -26.13
C GLY A 55 19.04 3.51 -24.78
N LEU A 56 18.33 3.28 -23.68
CA LEU A 56 18.71 3.78 -22.36
C LEU A 56 19.96 3.05 -21.81
N SER A 57 20.90 3.81 -21.26
CA SER A 57 22.11 3.26 -20.63
C SER A 57 21.82 2.67 -19.25
N VAL A 58 22.71 1.78 -18.78
CA VAL A 58 22.61 1.16 -17.43
C VAL A 58 22.54 2.21 -16.31
N ARG A 59 23.25 3.34 -16.48
CA ARG A 59 23.16 4.48 -15.55
C ARG A 59 21.78 5.13 -15.55
N GLY A 60 21.10 5.23 -16.69
CA GLY A 60 19.72 5.71 -16.79
C GLY A 60 18.70 4.78 -16.10
N ILE A 61 18.92 3.45 -16.17
CA ILE A 61 18.10 2.46 -15.46
C ILE A 61 18.27 2.63 -13.94
N GLN A 62 19.50 2.79 -13.46
CA GLN A 62 19.79 3.05 -12.05
C GLN A 62 19.27 4.43 -11.58
N PHE A 63 19.29 5.44 -12.46
CA PHE A 63 18.74 6.77 -12.18
C PHE A 63 17.21 6.72 -12.02
N LEU A 64 16.48 6.11 -12.95
CA LEU A 64 15.02 5.94 -12.84
C LEU A 64 14.62 5.13 -11.59
N ALA A 65 15.34 4.04 -11.28
CA ALA A 65 15.11 3.27 -10.06
C ALA A 65 15.42 4.07 -8.77
N ARG A 66 16.43 4.96 -8.80
CA ARG A 66 16.72 5.89 -7.70
C ARG A 66 15.65 6.98 -7.57
N CYS A 67 15.22 7.61 -8.66
CA CYS A 67 14.13 8.59 -8.62
C CYS A 67 12.86 7.98 -8.04
N LEU A 68 12.43 6.81 -8.52
CA LEU A 68 11.23 6.13 -8.01
C LEU A 68 11.36 5.69 -6.53
N SER A 69 12.57 5.39 -6.06
CA SER A 69 12.84 5.03 -4.65
C SER A 69 13.28 6.21 -3.75
N LEU A 70 13.36 7.42 -4.30
CA LEU A 70 13.42 8.69 -3.56
C LEU A 70 12.05 9.38 -3.50
N PHE A 71 11.22 9.26 -4.53
CA PHE A 71 9.83 9.75 -4.55
C PHE A 71 9.03 9.30 -3.31
N ILE A 72 9.21 8.04 -2.91
CA ILE A 72 8.52 7.44 -1.75
C ILE A 72 9.18 7.85 -0.40
N ARG A 73 10.32 8.55 -0.39
CA ARG A 73 11.07 8.91 0.84
C ARG A 73 10.59 10.17 1.56
N LEU A 74 9.63 10.93 1.00
CA LEU A 74 9.26 12.25 1.55
C LEU A 74 7.74 12.52 1.63
N LEU A 75 6.90 11.49 1.49
CA LEU A 75 5.43 11.59 1.50
C LEU A 75 4.86 12.50 2.60
N THR A 76 3.97 13.40 2.21
CA THR A 76 3.38 14.40 3.12
C THR A 76 2.01 13.96 3.67
N GLY A 77 1.36 14.81 4.47
CA GLY A 77 0.21 14.43 5.28
C GLY A 77 0.59 13.48 6.43
N TYR A 78 0.90 12.22 6.12
CA TYR A 78 1.30 11.22 7.10
C TYR A 78 2.64 11.49 7.79
N ARG A 79 3.60 12.16 7.13
CA ARG A 79 4.78 12.67 7.85
C ARG A 79 4.39 13.73 8.89
N VAL A 80 3.43 14.59 8.59
CA VAL A 80 2.93 15.61 9.53
C VAL A 80 2.22 14.94 10.70
N ILE A 81 1.34 13.98 10.43
CA ILE A 81 0.71 13.12 11.46
C ILE A 81 1.80 12.45 12.32
N GLY A 82 2.83 11.86 11.70
CA GLY A 82 3.94 11.23 12.40
C GLY A 82 4.74 12.20 13.28
N GLN A 83 5.13 13.36 12.76
CA GLN A 83 5.86 14.40 13.49
C GLN A 83 5.05 14.94 14.69
N GLU A 84 3.75 15.16 14.51
CA GLU A 84 2.80 15.61 15.56
C GLU A 84 2.50 14.57 16.65
N VAL A 85 2.82 13.28 16.44
CA VAL A 85 2.61 12.20 17.42
C VAL A 85 3.90 11.46 17.83
N GLY A 86 5.07 11.94 17.39
CA GLY A 86 6.38 11.38 17.75
C GLY A 86 6.76 10.08 17.04
N PHE A 87 6.26 9.83 15.82
CA PHE A 87 6.75 8.74 14.97
C PHE A 87 7.94 9.18 14.12
N ASN A 88 8.94 8.30 14.02
CA ASN A 88 10.02 8.43 13.03
C ASN A 88 9.46 8.27 11.60
N PHE A 89 10.20 8.81 10.62
CA PHE A 89 9.87 8.63 9.21
C PHE A 89 9.73 7.15 8.85
N THR A 90 8.65 6.80 8.15
CA THR A 90 8.25 5.42 7.82
C THR A 90 8.76 5.07 6.42
N PRO A 91 9.84 4.26 6.26
CA PRO A 91 10.55 4.18 5.00
C PRO A 91 9.90 3.25 3.96
N PRO A 92 10.19 3.43 2.66
CA PRO A 92 9.60 2.63 1.58
C PRO A 92 10.02 1.17 1.65
N TYR A 93 9.10 0.22 1.51
CA TYR A 93 9.39 -1.22 1.52
C TYR A 93 10.46 -1.63 0.49
N LEU A 94 10.45 -1.02 -0.70
CA LEU A 94 11.43 -1.30 -1.77
C LEU A 94 12.76 -0.53 -1.63
N ALA A 95 12.93 0.34 -0.63
CA ALA A 95 14.21 1.00 -0.41
C ALA A 95 15.22 0.03 0.23
N PRO A 96 16.46 -0.11 -0.27
CA PRO A 96 17.46 -1.01 0.31
C PRO A 96 17.78 -0.75 1.80
N THR A 97 17.55 0.49 2.25
CA THR A 97 17.68 0.93 3.64
C THR A 97 16.56 0.45 4.58
N THR A 98 15.50 -0.16 4.06
CA THR A 98 14.35 -0.66 4.82
C THR A 98 14.58 -2.11 5.24
N SER A 99 15.62 -2.31 6.04
CA SER A 99 16.12 -3.62 6.44
C SER A 99 16.56 -3.63 7.91
N GLY A 100 16.73 -4.82 8.48
CA GLY A 100 17.18 -4.95 9.88
C GLY A 100 16.20 -4.34 10.89
N PRO A 101 16.71 -3.72 11.98
CA PRO A 101 15.87 -3.10 13.02
C PRO A 101 14.98 -1.96 12.56
N VAL A 102 15.24 -1.34 11.39
CA VAL A 102 14.43 -0.23 10.84
C VAL A 102 12.98 -0.68 10.63
N VAL A 103 12.79 -1.91 10.14
CA VAL A 103 11.49 -2.55 9.89
C VAL A 103 10.59 -2.58 11.14
N LEU A 104 11.18 -2.60 12.35
CA LEU A 104 10.43 -2.62 13.61
C LEU A 104 9.81 -1.25 13.96
N GLN A 105 10.32 -0.16 13.38
CA GLN A 105 9.81 1.20 13.59
C GLN A 105 8.63 1.50 12.68
N GLY A 106 8.62 0.91 11.50
CA GLY A 106 7.54 1.04 10.52
C GLY A 106 7.99 0.73 9.11
N VAL A 107 7.04 0.50 8.21
CA VAL A 107 7.28 0.31 6.77
C VAL A 107 6.11 0.88 5.97
N ASN A 108 6.44 1.54 4.87
CA ASN A 108 5.50 2.09 3.91
C ASN A 108 5.44 1.22 2.64
N TYR A 109 4.25 0.75 2.28
CA TYR A 109 3.98 -0.12 1.12
C TYR A 109 3.40 0.64 -0.08
N ALA A 110 3.34 1.97 -0.01
CA ALA A 110 2.89 2.89 -1.06
C ALA A 110 3.30 2.51 -2.48
N SER A 111 2.40 2.81 -3.43
CA SER A 111 2.74 2.88 -4.85
C SER A 111 1.74 3.75 -5.60
N GLY A 112 2.23 4.80 -6.25
CA GLY A 112 1.52 5.54 -7.28
C GLY A 112 1.06 4.62 -8.42
N GLY A 113 -0.05 4.98 -9.04
CA GLY A 113 -0.77 4.11 -9.96
C GLY A 113 -1.32 2.84 -9.30
N GLY A 114 -1.37 2.78 -7.96
CA GLY A 114 -1.86 1.65 -7.17
C GLY A 114 -3.37 1.41 -7.36
N GLY A 115 -3.98 0.62 -6.49
CA GLY A 115 -5.43 0.44 -6.52
C GLY A 115 -5.92 -0.80 -5.78
N ILE A 116 -7.19 -0.75 -5.42
CA ILE A 116 -7.97 -1.82 -4.79
C ILE A 116 -8.12 -2.99 -5.77
N LEU A 117 -8.43 -2.69 -7.04
CA LEU A 117 -8.51 -3.68 -8.10
C LEU A 117 -7.13 -3.92 -8.75
N ASN A 118 -6.75 -5.19 -8.89
CA ASN A 118 -5.48 -5.61 -9.53
C ASN A 118 -5.43 -5.25 -11.04
N GLY A 119 -6.52 -4.72 -11.61
CA GLY A 119 -6.60 -4.16 -12.97
C GLY A 119 -6.20 -2.68 -13.07
N THR A 120 -6.21 -1.94 -11.97
CA THR A 120 -6.02 -0.48 -11.91
C THR A 120 -4.58 -0.08 -12.22
N GLY A 121 -4.39 1.11 -12.81
CA GLY A 121 -3.08 1.71 -13.09
C GLY A 121 -2.16 0.91 -14.01
N LYS A 122 -2.68 -0.13 -14.69
CA LYS A 122 -1.89 -1.03 -15.56
C LYS A 122 -1.11 -0.29 -16.66
N ILE A 123 -1.59 0.88 -17.09
CA ILE A 123 -0.92 1.74 -18.07
C ILE A 123 0.46 2.25 -17.60
N PHE A 124 0.69 2.34 -16.29
CA PHE A 124 1.98 2.78 -15.71
C PHE A 124 2.98 1.63 -15.49
N GLY A 125 2.58 0.38 -15.75
CA GLY A 125 3.43 -0.80 -15.62
C GLY A 125 3.76 -1.17 -14.16
N GLY A 126 4.79 -0.53 -13.60
CA GLY A 126 5.49 -0.94 -12.37
C GLY A 126 4.74 -0.80 -11.03
N ARG A 127 3.44 -0.42 -11.05
CA ARG A 127 2.65 -0.14 -9.84
C ARG A 127 2.40 -1.36 -8.97
N ILE A 128 2.32 -1.16 -7.66
CA ILE A 128 1.95 -2.16 -6.65
C ILE A 128 0.48 -1.97 -6.24
N ASN A 129 -0.39 -2.88 -6.67
CA ASN A 129 -1.80 -2.91 -6.25
C ASN A 129 -1.95 -3.43 -4.81
N MET A 130 -3.10 -3.20 -4.17
CA MET A 130 -3.28 -3.45 -2.73
C MET A 130 -3.09 -4.92 -2.31
N ASP A 131 -3.39 -5.91 -3.17
CA ASP A 131 -3.06 -7.32 -2.84
C ASP A 131 -1.55 -7.50 -2.66
N ALA A 132 -0.76 -6.96 -3.59
CA ALA A 132 0.70 -7.03 -3.54
C ALA A 132 1.31 -6.16 -2.44
N GLN A 133 0.68 -5.03 -2.07
CA GLN A 133 1.06 -4.28 -0.87
C GLN A 133 0.84 -5.11 0.42
N LEU A 134 -0.25 -5.88 0.47
CA LEU A 134 -0.54 -6.81 1.58
C LEU A 134 0.37 -8.05 1.57
N ASP A 135 0.83 -8.51 0.40
CA ASP A 135 1.84 -9.57 0.28
C ASP A 135 3.20 -9.09 0.82
N ASN A 136 3.62 -7.88 0.45
CA ASN A 136 4.82 -7.25 0.98
C ASN A 136 4.75 -7.06 2.50
N PHE A 137 3.61 -6.62 3.03
CA PHE A 137 3.41 -6.55 4.48
C PHE A 137 3.40 -7.95 5.16
N ALA A 138 2.90 -9.00 4.49
CA ALA A 138 2.97 -10.37 5.01
C ALA A 138 4.42 -10.86 5.16
N ASN A 139 5.30 -10.54 4.19
CA ASN A 139 6.74 -10.82 4.27
C ASN A 139 7.38 -10.10 5.48
N THR A 140 7.08 -8.81 5.65
CA THR A 140 7.54 -8.03 6.80
C THR A 140 7.01 -8.57 8.13
N ARG A 141 5.72 -8.94 8.22
CA ARG A 141 5.15 -9.61 9.39
C ARG A 141 5.95 -10.87 9.74
N GLN A 142 6.28 -11.70 8.76
CA GLN A 142 7.06 -12.90 8.99
C GLN A 142 8.48 -12.59 9.47
N TYR A 143 9.13 -11.55 8.92
CA TYR A 143 10.42 -11.07 9.41
C TYR A 143 10.35 -10.61 10.88
N ILE A 144 9.33 -9.84 11.26
CA ILE A 144 9.11 -9.38 12.65
C ILE A 144 8.91 -10.58 13.59
N ILE A 145 8.13 -11.59 13.19
CA ILE A 145 7.92 -12.83 13.96
C ILE A 145 9.24 -13.59 14.13
N THR A 146 10.03 -13.76 13.06
CA THR A 146 11.34 -14.41 13.13
C THR A 146 12.35 -13.63 14.00
N ARG A 147 12.19 -12.30 14.12
CA ARG A 147 13.10 -11.45 14.90
C ARG A 147 12.72 -11.29 16.38
N LEU A 148 11.43 -11.32 16.73
CA LEU A 148 10.92 -11.04 18.07
C LEU A 148 10.23 -12.24 18.75
N GLY A 149 9.92 -13.31 18.01
CA GLY A 149 8.96 -14.32 18.43
C GLY A 149 7.51 -13.85 18.23
N GLU A 150 6.57 -14.79 18.11
CA GLU A 150 5.20 -14.47 17.70
C GLU A 150 4.46 -13.57 18.70
N ALA A 151 4.64 -13.77 20.01
CA ALA A 151 3.92 -13.01 21.03
C ALA A 151 4.26 -11.50 21.01
N ASP A 152 5.55 -11.13 21.03
CA ASP A 152 5.96 -9.73 20.96
C ASP A 152 5.82 -9.14 19.55
N ALA A 153 5.92 -9.94 18.50
CA ALA A 153 5.58 -9.50 17.14
C ALA A 153 4.09 -9.12 17.00
N MET A 154 3.17 -9.96 17.50
CA MET A 154 1.74 -9.65 17.50
C MET A 154 1.45 -8.43 18.39
N LYS A 155 2.03 -8.34 19.59
CA LYS A 155 1.92 -7.16 20.47
C LYS A 155 2.45 -5.87 19.84
N LEU A 156 3.49 -5.94 19.00
CA LEU A 156 3.97 -4.79 18.21
C LEU A 156 2.93 -4.39 17.17
N LEU A 157 2.37 -5.34 16.41
CA LEU A 157 1.36 -5.08 15.38
C LEU A 157 0.02 -4.61 15.97
N GLU A 158 -0.43 -5.16 17.10
CA GLU A 158 -1.68 -4.74 17.76
C GLU A 158 -1.61 -3.33 18.38
N ASN A 159 -0.41 -2.78 18.56
CA ASN A 159 -0.17 -1.40 18.98
C ASN A 159 0.28 -0.49 17.83
N ALA A 160 0.61 -1.03 16.66
CA ALA A 160 0.97 -0.25 15.50
C ALA A 160 -0.26 0.47 14.93
N LEU A 161 -0.05 1.69 14.43
CA LEU A 161 -1.03 2.36 13.59
C LEU A 161 -0.90 1.84 12.17
N PHE A 162 -2.03 1.49 11.56
CA PHE A 162 -2.14 1.20 10.14
C PHE A 162 -2.90 2.33 9.48
N SER A 163 -2.34 2.94 8.45
CA SER A 163 -3.12 3.77 7.54
C SER A 163 -3.34 3.06 6.22
N VAL A 164 -4.57 3.16 5.71
CA VAL A 164 -5.00 2.65 4.41
C VAL A 164 -5.67 3.80 3.65
N THR A 165 -5.02 4.30 2.61
CA THR A 165 -5.60 5.26 1.65
C THR A 165 -5.56 4.59 0.29
N MET A 166 -6.72 4.32 -0.29
CA MET A 166 -6.86 3.54 -1.53
C MET A 166 -8.16 3.93 -2.24
N GLY A 167 -8.15 4.03 -3.57
CA GLY A 167 -9.34 3.97 -4.41
C GLY A 167 -9.48 5.08 -5.45
N SER A 168 -8.77 6.20 -5.31
CA SER A 168 -8.83 7.31 -6.27
C SER A 168 -8.38 6.85 -7.67
N ASN A 169 -7.30 6.06 -7.70
CA ASN A 169 -6.76 5.43 -8.91
C ASN A 169 -7.78 4.48 -9.58
N ASP A 170 -8.60 3.76 -8.80
CA ASP A 170 -9.64 2.87 -9.35
C ASP A 170 -10.71 3.65 -10.16
N PHE A 171 -10.86 4.95 -9.90
CA PHE A 171 -11.62 5.86 -10.76
C PHE A 171 -10.74 6.43 -11.87
N ILE A 172 -9.77 7.30 -11.54
CA ILE A 172 -9.03 8.11 -12.54
C ILE A 172 -8.27 7.22 -13.53
N ASN A 173 -7.58 6.20 -13.03
CA ASN A 173 -6.67 5.33 -13.79
C ASN A 173 -7.22 3.91 -14.00
N ASN A 174 -8.56 3.79 -14.04
CA ASN A 174 -9.27 2.56 -14.45
C ASN A 174 -10.69 2.82 -14.99
N TYR A 175 -11.62 3.39 -14.20
CA TYR A 175 -13.01 3.57 -14.64
C TYR A 175 -13.23 4.80 -15.53
N LEU A 176 -12.47 5.88 -15.32
CA LEU A 176 -12.59 7.17 -16.00
C LEU A 176 -11.54 7.39 -17.11
N THR A 177 -10.55 6.51 -17.25
CA THR A 177 -9.43 6.69 -18.19
C THR A 177 -9.94 6.85 -19.64
N PRO A 178 -9.72 8.02 -20.29
CA PRO A 178 -10.30 8.31 -21.59
C PRO A 178 -9.94 7.26 -22.66
N VAL A 179 -10.90 6.98 -23.57
CA VAL A 179 -10.85 5.96 -24.62
C VAL A 179 -10.76 4.51 -24.10
N LEU A 180 -9.78 4.21 -23.24
CA LEU A 180 -9.49 2.86 -22.73
C LEU A 180 -10.63 2.29 -21.88
N SER A 181 -11.37 3.14 -21.15
CA SER A 181 -12.49 2.72 -20.29
C SER A 181 -13.86 2.77 -20.97
N THR A 182 -14.00 3.40 -22.14
CA THR A 182 -15.32 3.76 -22.71
C THR A 182 -16.23 2.55 -22.96
N ALA A 183 -15.71 1.47 -23.55
CA ALA A 183 -16.49 0.23 -23.76
C ALA A 183 -16.90 -0.47 -22.44
N LYS A 184 -16.11 -0.25 -21.36
CA LYS A 184 -16.40 -0.76 -20.01
C LYS A 184 -17.45 0.11 -19.31
N GLN A 185 -17.39 1.44 -19.42
CA GLN A 185 -18.44 2.33 -18.89
C GLN A 185 -19.81 2.02 -19.52
N LEU A 186 -19.86 1.77 -20.83
CA LEU A 186 -21.09 1.39 -21.56
C LEU A 186 -21.71 0.06 -21.12
N THR A 187 -20.95 -0.82 -20.43
CA THR A 187 -21.39 -2.17 -20.04
C THR A 187 -21.42 -2.40 -18.53
N VAL A 188 -20.75 -1.55 -17.74
CA VAL A 188 -20.64 -1.62 -16.28
C VAL A 188 -21.06 -0.28 -15.67
N PRO A 189 -22.32 -0.14 -15.21
CA PRO A 189 -22.79 1.10 -14.59
C PRO A 189 -22.08 1.38 -13.24
N PRO A 190 -22.07 2.65 -12.78
CA PRO A 190 -21.36 3.11 -11.58
C PRO A 190 -21.53 2.22 -10.34
N GLU A 191 -22.76 1.81 -10.03
CA GLU A 191 -23.10 1.07 -8.81
C GLU A 191 -22.50 -0.34 -8.83
N LYS A 192 -22.48 -0.98 -10.01
CA LYS A 192 -21.83 -2.30 -10.18
C LYS A 192 -20.31 -2.19 -10.11
N PHE A 193 -19.73 -1.10 -10.63
CA PHE A 193 -18.30 -0.86 -10.51
C PHE A 193 -17.90 -0.60 -9.05
N VAL A 194 -18.51 0.38 -8.40
CA VAL A 194 -18.24 0.74 -6.99
C VAL A 194 -18.48 -0.46 -6.07
N GLY A 195 -19.58 -1.21 -6.26
CA GLY A 195 -19.87 -2.42 -5.48
C GLY A 195 -18.78 -3.50 -5.60
N ALA A 196 -18.18 -3.66 -6.78
CA ALA A 196 -17.05 -4.57 -6.98
C ALA A 196 -15.76 -4.09 -6.30
N VAL A 197 -15.47 -2.78 -6.37
CA VAL A 197 -14.34 -2.16 -5.63
C VAL A 197 -14.51 -2.35 -4.13
N ILE A 198 -15.68 -2.01 -3.57
CA ILE A 198 -16.00 -2.14 -2.14
C ILE A 198 -15.94 -3.61 -1.67
N PHE A 199 -16.43 -4.54 -2.48
CA PHE A 199 -16.32 -5.98 -2.18
C PHE A 199 -14.86 -6.46 -2.12
N LYS A 200 -14.02 -6.00 -3.06
CA LYS A 200 -12.58 -6.31 -3.07
C LYS A 200 -11.86 -5.68 -1.87
N TYR A 201 -12.16 -4.42 -1.57
CA TYR A 201 -11.56 -3.68 -0.44
C TYR A 201 -11.92 -4.31 0.90
N LYS A 202 -13.16 -4.80 1.06
CA LYS A 202 -13.60 -5.58 2.23
C LYS A 202 -12.74 -6.81 2.48
N ILE A 203 -12.38 -7.55 1.43
CA ILE A 203 -11.52 -8.74 1.54
C ILE A 203 -10.10 -8.31 1.97
N GLN A 204 -9.56 -7.25 1.36
CA GLN A 204 -8.22 -6.74 1.65
C GLN A 204 -8.09 -6.17 3.08
N LEU A 205 -9.06 -5.40 3.55
CA LEU A 205 -9.12 -4.89 4.94
C LEU A 205 -9.31 -6.03 5.96
N THR A 206 -10.09 -7.07 5.63
CA THR A 206 -10.22 -8.27 6.48
C THR A 206 -8.91 -9.06 6.52
N ARG A 207 -8.20 -9.18 5.39
CA ARG A 207 -6.86 -9.80 5.32
C ARG A 207 -5.85 -9.04 6.19
N LEU A 208 -5.87 -7.70 6.18
CA LEU A 208 -5.00 -6.87 7.01
C LEU A 208 -5.26 -7.10 8.52
N TYR A 209 -6.52 -7.13 8.94
CA TYR A 209 -6.91 -7.48 10.32
C TYR A 209 -6.44 -8.89 10.73
N ASN A 210 -6.61 -9.89 9.85
CA ASN A 210 -6.17 -11.27 10.09
C ASN A 210 -4.64 -11.38 10.25
N MET A 211 -3.87 -10.45 9.68
CA MET A 211 -2.42 -10.37 9.85
C MET A 211 -1.98 -9.66 11.16
N GLY A 212 -2.93 -9.26 12.02
CA GLY A 212 -2.65 -8.68 13.35
C GLY A 212 -2.92 -7.19 13.48
N ALA A 213 -3.39 -6.52 12.43
CA ALA A 213 -3.72 -5.10 12.51
C ALA A 213 -4.93 -4.84 13.43
N ARG A 214 -4.85 -3.79 14.27
CA ARG A 214 -5.92 -3.41 15.21
C ARG A 214 -6.33 -1.94 15.13
N LYS A 215 -5.39 -0.99 14.98
CA LYS A 215 -5.69 0.44 14.83
C LYS A 215 -5.57 0.80 13.35
N ILE A 216 -6.69 0.89 12.64
CA ILE A 216 -6.71 0.98 11.18
C ILE A 216 -7.47 2.25 10.75
N ILE A 217 -6.75 3.23 10.21
CA ILE A 217 -7.37 4.37 9.50
C ILE A 217 -7.67 3.91 8.08
N VAL A 218 -8.88 4.20 7.61
CA VAL A 218 -9.36 3.93 6.25
C VAL A 218 -9.83 5.26 5.67
N VAL A 219 -8.99 5.85 4.82
CA VAL A 219 -9.26 7.14 4.17
C VAL A 219 -10.16 6.93 2.95
N ASN A 220 -11.08 7.86 2.73
CA ASN A 220 -12.00 7.86 1.60
C ASN A 220 -11.37 8.52 0.35
N VAL A 221 -12.08 8.50 -0.78
CA VAL A 221 -11.62 9.14 -2.02
C VAL A 221 -11.94 10.63 -1.97
N GLY A 222 -10.94 11.49 -2.20
CA GLY A 222 -11.10 12.94 -2.24
C GLY A 222 -12.02 13.44 -3.37
N PRO A 223 -12.23 14.76 -3.52
CA PRO A 223 -13.05 15.32 -4.57
C PRO A 223 -12.33 15.27 -5.92
N ILE A 224 -12.20 14.08 -6.51
CA ILE A 224 -11.40 13.81 -7.72
C ILE A 224 -11.84 14.63 -8.94
N GLY A 225 -13.11 15.03 -9.03
CA GLY A 225 -13.59 15.95 -10.07
C GLY A 225 -13.09 17.39 -9.93
N CYS A 226 -12.48 17.74 -8.79
CA CYS A 226 -11.89 19.05 -8.54
C CYS A 226 -10.38 19.14 -8.85
N ILE A 227 -9.69 18.02 -9.16
CA ILE A 227 -8.25 18.05 -9.48
C ILE A 227 -8.00 18.72 -10.85
N PRO A 228 -6.84 19.34 -11.08
CA PRO A 228 -6.55 20.02 -12.34
C PRO A 228 -6.70 19.13 -13.58
N TYR A 229 -6.24 17.87 -13.54
CA TYR A 229 -6.40 16.90 -14.63
C TYR A 229 -7.85 16.72 -15.07
N GLN A 230 -8.78 16.46 -14.12
CA GLN A 230 -10.19 16.23 -14.45
C GLN A 230 -10.85 17.48 -15.03
N ARG A 231 -10.52 18.68 -14.53
CA ARG A 231 -11.01 19.96 -15.08
C ARG A 231 -10.54 20.18 -16.52
N GLU A 232 -9.30 19.79 -16.81
CA GLU A 232 -8.66 19.95 -18.11
C GLU A 232 -9.27 19.01 -19.18
N ILE A 233 -9.49 17.73 -18.84
CA ILE A 233 -10.11 16.77 -19.78
C ILE A 233 -11.64 16.89 -19.89
N ASN A 234 -12.29 17.72 -19.05
CA ASN A 234 -13.72 18.02 -19.10
C ASN A 234 -13.98 19.54 -19.27
N PRO A 235 -13.59 20.17 -20.40
CA PRO A 235 -13.65 21.62 -20.56
C PRO A 235 -15.07 22.22 -20.46
N SER A 236 -16.11 21.39 -20.62
CA SER A 236 -17.53 21.76 -20.40
C SER A 236 -17.86 22.16 -18.95
N ALA A 237 -17.04 21.75 -17.97
CA ALA A 237 -17.17 22.19 -16.58
C ALA A 237 -16.68 23.64 -16.35
N GLY A 238 -15.92 24.21 -17.30
CA GLY A 238 -15.36 25.55 -17.18
C GLY A 238 -14.40 25.68 -16.00
N ASN A 239 -14.69 26.57 -15.05
CA ASN A 239 -13.92 26.75 -13.81
C ASN A 239 -14.43 25.89 -12.63
N LYS A 240 -15.50 25.10 -12.81
CA LYS A 240 -16.08 24.27 -11.75
C LYS A 240 -15.37 22.92 -11.65
N CYS A 241 -15.59 22.20 -10.56
CA CYS A 241 -15.29 20.77 -10.50
C CYS A 241 -16.22 20.00 -11.45
N VAL A 242 -15.76 18.83 -11.92
CA VAL A 242 -16.54 17.92 -12.75
C VAL A 242 -17.46 17.08 -11.86
N ASN A 243 -18.76 17.10 -12.13
CA ASN A 243 -19.76 16.41 -11.30
C ASN A 243 -19.54 14.88 -11.27
N PHE A 244 -19.50 14.22 -12.44
CA PHE A 244 -19.52 12.75 -12.52
C PHE A 244 -18.36 12.03 -11.78
N PRO A 245 -17.10 12.49 -11.82
CA PRO A 245 -16.04 11.94 -10.96
C PRO A 245 -16.31 12.14 -9.46
N ASN A 246 -16.88 13.28 -9.05
CA ASN A 246 -17.25 13.51 -7.65
C ASN A 246 -18.45 12.66 -7.22
N GLU A 247 -19.43 12.43 -8.09
CA GLU A 247 -20.57 11.52 -7.84
C GLU A 247 -20.08 10.07 -7.62
N LEU A 248 -19.11 9.61 -8.43
CA LEU A 248 -18.45 8.31 -8.25
C LEU A 248 -17.70 8.21 -6.91
N ALA A 249 -16.93 9.24 -6.54
CA ALA A 249 -16.25 9.31 -5.25
C ALA A 249 -17.23 9.27 -4.08
N GLN A 250 -18.29 10.08 -4.11
CA GLN A 250 -19.33 10.07 -3.08
C GLN A 250 -20.05 8.71 -2.98
N LEU A 251 -20.35 8.07 -4.11
CA LEU A 251 -20.97 6.74 -4.14
C LEU A 251 -20.07 5.67 -3.48
N PHE A 252 -18.75 5.76 -3.71
CA PHE A 252 -17.75 4.93 -3.03
C PHE A 252 -17.63 5.25 -1.54
N ASN A 253 -17.50 6.52 -1.19
CA ASN A 253 -17.31 7.00 0.19
C ASN A 253 -18.48 6.59 1.10
N ASN A 254 -19.72 6.70 0.60
CA ASN A 254 -20.92 6.24 1.29
C ASN A 254 -20.90 4.72 1.56
N GLN A 255 -20.54 3.91 0.55
CA GLN A 255 -20.41 2.46 0.73
C GLN A 255 -19.21 2.09 1.64
N LEU A 256 -18.13 2.87 1.60
CA LEU A 256 -16.94 2.69 2.44
C LEU A 256 -17.25 2.95 3.92
N ARG A 257 -18.04 3.99 4.23
CA ARG A 257 -18.50 4.29 5.59
C ARG A 257 -19.38 3.16 6.16
N ILE A 258 -20.25 2.59 5.32
CA ILE A 258 -21.03 1.39 5.67
C ILE A 258 -20.10 0.19 5.89
N LEU A 259 -19.09 -0.01 5.03
CA LEU A 259 -18.10 -1.08 5.17
C LEU A 259 -17.30 -0.96 6.48
N VAL A 260 -16.77 0.21 6.82
CA VAL A 260 -16.05 0.46 8.09
C VAL A 260 -16.95 0.15 9.30
N THR A 261 -18.23 0.49 9.22
CA THR A 261 -19.22 0.13 10.26
C THR A 261 -19.45 -1.39 10.36
N GLN A 262 -19.48 -2.11 9.23
CA GLN A 262 -19.55 -3.58 9.19
C GLN A 262 -18.26 -4.27 9.69
N LEU A 263 -17.09 -3.64 9.50
CA LEU A 263 -15.82 -4.18 9.97
C LEU A 263 -15.70 -4.02 11.50
N ASN A 264 -15.98 -2.83 12.04
CA ASN A 264 -15.99 -2.59 13.49
C ASN A 264 -16.96 -3.49 14.27
N SER A 265 -18.09 -3.88 13.68
CA SER A 265 -19.07 -4.77 14.31
C SER A 265 -18.76 -6.27 14.20
N LYS A 266 -17.76 -6.67 13.39
CA LYS A 266 -17.43 -8.08 13.12
C LYS A 266 -15.99 -8.48 13.49
N LEU A 267 -15.06 -7.54 13.43
CA LEU A 267 -13.62 -7.77 13.65
C LEU A 267 -13.24 -7.32 15.06
N ILE A 268 -13.70 -8.09 16.04
CA ILE A 268 -13.61 -7.77 17.48
C ILE A 268 -12.17 -7.49 17.92
N GLY A 269 -11.98 -6.46 18.75
CA GLY A 269 -10.66 -6.02 19.22
C GLY A 269 -9.93 -5.06 18.28
N SER A 270 -10.39 -4.92 17.02
CA SER A 270 -9.93 -3.85 16.12
C SER A 270 -10.75 -2.56 16.28
N LYS A 271 -10.22 -1.48 15.69
CA LYS A 271 -10.83 -0.16 15.57
C LYS A 271 -10.50 0.37 14.18
N PHE A 272 -11.47 0.25 13.29
CA PHE A 272 -11.44 0.89 11.98
C PHE A 272 -11.97 2.32 12.13
N VAL A 273 -11.18 3.30 11.70
CA VAL A 273 -11.53 4.72 11.68
C VAL A 273 -11.70 5.15 10.23
N TYR A 274 -12.90 5.59 9.86
CA TYR A 274 -13.20 6.20 8.58
C TYR A 274 -12.75 7.67 8.61
N ALA A 275 -11.94 8.08 7.64
CA ALA A 275 -11.41 9.43 7.52
C ALA A 275 -11.91 10.09 6.23
N ASP A 276 -12.63 11.20 6.36
CA ASP A 276 -13.34 11.88 5.28
C ASP A 276 -12.51 13.02 4.67
N VAL A 277 -11.51 12.66 3.86
CA VAL A 277 -10.72 13.65 3.12
C VAL A 277 -11.50 14.28 1.97
N TYR A 278 -12.61 13.65 1.52
CA TYR A 278 -13.55 14.29 0.59
C TYR A 278 -14.04 15.62 1.16
N GLU A 279 -14.69 15.62 2.33
CA GLU A 279 -15.22 16.84 2.95
C GLU A 279 -14.12 17.82 3.33
N ILE A 280 -12.98 17.35 3.87
CA ILE A 280 -11.86 18.23 4.26
C ILE A 280 -11.25 18.95 3.05
N VAL A 281 -10.98 18.23 1.95
CA VAL A 281 -10.39 18.84 0.75
C VAL A 281 -11.43 19.68 0.00
N GLN A 282 -12.71 19.30 0.04
CA GLN A 282 -13.79 20.08 -0.56
C GLN A 282 -13.99 21.44 0.16
N ASP A 283 -13.86 21.46 1.49
CA ASP A 283 -13.81 22.67 2.34
C ASP A 283 -12.58 23.54 2.02
N ILE A 284 -11.39 22.95 1.96
CA ILE A 284 -10.15 23.66 1.56
C ILE A 284 -10.30 24.29 0.17
N ILE A 285 -10.92 23.62 -0.80
CA ILE A 285 -11.11 24.15 -2.16
C ILE A 285 -12.14 25.30 -2.21
N GLN A 286 -13.20 25.24 -1.39
CA GLN A 286 -14.22 26.29 -1.33
C GLN A 286 -13.72 27.53 -0.57
N ASN A 287 -13.01 27.33 0.53
CA ASN A 287 -12.61 28.37 1.47
C ASN A 287 -11.11 28.74 1.36
N TYR A 288 -10.43 28.35 0.27
CA TYR A 288 -8.98 28.36 0.09
C TYR A 288 -8.24 29.62 0.58
N SER A 289 -8.80 30.82 0.34
CA SER A 289 -8.20 32.09 0.76
C SER A 289 -8.15 32.28 2.29
N SER A 290 -9.05 31.65 3.06
CA SER A 290 -9.00 31.68 4.54
C SER A 290 -7.89 30.76 5.10
N TYR A 291 -7.49 29.75 4.33
CA TYR A 291 -6.33 28.91 4.60
C TYR A 291 -5.00 29.51 4.09
N GLY A 292 -5.04 30.67 3.44
CA GLY A 292 -3.86 31.37 2.92
C GLY A 292 -3.46 31.03 1.47
N PHE A 293 -4.25 30.19 0.78
CA PHE A 293 -4.03 29.86 -0.63
C PHE A 293 -4.53 30.96 -1.58
N GLU A 294 -3.90 31.05 -2.74
CA GLU A 294 -4.25 31.95 -3.85
C GLU A 294 -4.76 31.18 -5.08
N SER A 295 -4.50 29.86 -5.19
CA SER A 295 -5.09 28.98 -6.22
C SER A 295 -5.65 27.68 -5.63
N ALA A 296 -6.90 27.36 -6.00
CA ALA A 296 -7.62 26.15 -5.58
C ALA A 296 -8.14 25.28 -6.75
N ASN A 297 -7.65 25.55 -7.96
CA ASN A 297 -8.12 24.90 -9.19
C ASN A 297 -7.01 24.58 -10.20
N SER A 298 -5.79 25.09 -10.00
CA SER A 298 -4.64 24.86 -10.87
C SER A 298 -3.48 24.23 -10.11
N ALA A 299 -2.63 23.49 -10.82
CA ALA A 299 -1.39 22.92 -10.30
C ALA A 299 -0.29 23.98 -10.13
N CYS A 300 0.59 23.80 -9.13
CA CYS A 300 1.81 24.58 -8.98
C CYS A 300 2.90 24.16 -9.98
N CYS A 301 3.16 22.85 -10.10
CA CYS A 301 3.99 22.24 -11.13
C CYS A 301 3.12 21.76 -12.30
N SER A 302 3.41 22.22 -13.51
CA SER A 302 2.75 21.71 -14.72
C SER A 302 3.57 21.86 -15.99
N GLY A 303 3.48 20.89 -16.89
CA GLY A 303 3.99 21.02 -18.26
C GLY A 303 3.04 21.78 -19.19
N GLY A 304 1.76 21.92 -18.84
CA GLY A 304 0.79 22.70 -19.62
C GLY A 304 -0.68 22.40 -19.31
N GLY A 305 -1.56 23.25 -19.84
CA GLY A 305 -3.01 23.23 -19.61
C GLY A 305 -3.55 24.52 -19.02
N ARG A 306 -4.86 24.77 -19.13
CA ARG A 306 -5.58 25.88 -18.49
C ARG A 306 -5.47 25.85 -16.97
N PHE A 307 -5.49 24.66 -16.40
CA PHE A 307 -5.30 24.40 -14.97
C PHE A 307 -3.92 23.80 -14.68
N GLY A 308 -3.06 23.71 -15.69
CA GLY A 308 -1.84 22.91 -15.65
C GLY A 308 -2.09 21.40 -15.71
N GLY A 309 -3.27 20.96 -16.16
CA GLY A 309 -3.72 19.57 -16.02
C GLY A 309 -3.35 18.60 -17.15
N ILE A 310 -2.72 19.05 -18.25
CA ILE A 310 -2.50 18.19 -19.44
C ILE A 310 -1.26 17.31 -19.27
N ILE A 311 -0.17 17.89 -18.76
CA ILE A 311 1.16 17.27 -18.74
C ILE A 311 1.62 17.16 -17.28
N PRO A 312 1.90 15.94 -16.77
CA PRO A 312 2.43 15.70 -15.42
C PRO A 312 3.67 16.54 -15.07
N CYS A 313 3.94 16.69 -13.77
CA CYS A 313 5.19 17.29 -13.32
C CYS A 313 6.40 16.50 -13.84
N GLY A 314 7.52 17.19 -14.05
CA GLY A 314 8.70 16.64 -14.70
C GLY A 314 9.70 17.73 -15.11
N PRO A 315 10.89 17.36 -15.63
CA PRO A 315 12.03 18.28 -15.80
C PRO A 315 11.81 19.52 -16.67
N SER A 316 10.79 19.53 -17.53
CA SER A 316 10.42 20.66 -18.39
C SER A 316 9.20 21.45 -17.90
N SER A 317 8.67 21.13 -16.73
CA SER A 317 7.49 21.78 -16.15
C SER A 317 7.80 23.17 -15.60
N LYS A 318 6.80 24.05 -15.64
CA LYS A 318 6.84 25.30 -14.89
C LYS A 318 6.39 25.01 -13.46
N ILE A 319 7.14 25.52 -12.49
CA ILE A 319 6.82 25.45 -11.06
C ILE A 319 6.42 26.86 -10.60
N CYS A 320 5.41 26.97 -9.75
CA CYS A 320 4.95 28.24 -9.19
C CYS A 320 5.97 28.84 -8.20
N ALA A 321 5.94 30.16 -8.03
CA ALA A 321 6.92 30.88 -7.21
C ALA A 321 6.80 30.61 -5.70
N ASP A 322 5.58 30.40 -5.20
CA ASP A 322 5.31 30.01 -3.81
C ASP A 322 4.27 28.88 -3.78
N ARG A 323 4.75 27.68 -3.42
CA ARG A 323 3.97 26.44 -3.38
C ARG A 323 2.92 26.46 -2.28
N SER A 324 3.18 27.21 -1.19
CA SER A 324 2.23 27.35 -0.09
C SER A 324 0.93 28.06 -0.49
N LYS A 325 0.90 28.72 -1.66
CA LYS A 325 -0.27 29.40 -2.21
C LYS A 325 -1.17 28.53 -3.07
N TYR A 326 -0.79 27.29 -3.34
CA TYR A 326 -1.55 26.38 -4.19
C TYR A 326 -2.14 25.24 -3.37
N VAL A 327 -3.41 24.90 -3.62
CA VAL A 327 -4.03 23.69 -3.03
C VAL A 327 -3.52 22.41 -3.71
N PHE A 328 -3.15 22.49 -5.00
CA PHE A 328 -2.63 21.37 -5.79
C PHE A 328 -1.16 21.58 -6.15
N TRP A 329 -0.34 20.56 -5.88
CA TRP A 329 1.05 20.54 -6.34
C TRP A 329 1.11 20.28 -7.84
N ASP A 330 0.50 19.20 -8.32
CA ASP A 330 0.56 18.73 -9.71
C ASP A 330 -0.86 18.51 -10.30
N PRO A 331 -1.05 17.88 -11.48
CA PRO A 331 -2.38 17.64 -12.04
C PRO A 331 -3.35 16.80 -11.19
N TYR A 332 -2.86 16.09 -10.17
CA TYR A 332 -3.61 15.11 -9.38
C TYR A 332 -3.56 15.39 -7.87
N HIS A 333 -2.38 15.77 -7.35
CA HIS A 333 -2.04 15.71 -5.94
C HIS A 333 -2.20 17.06 -5.21
N PRO A 334 -2.72 17.08 -3.97
CA PRO A 334 -2.68 18.26 -3.11
C PRO A 334 -1.26 18.60 -2.61
N SER A 335 -1.03 19.88 -2.33
CA SER A 335 0.26 20.47 -1.91
C SER A 335 0.73 20.09 -0.49
N ASP A 336 2.03 20.20 -0.20
CA ASP A 336 2.61 20.08 1.17
C ASP A 336 1.77 20.90 2.17
N ALA A 337 1.37 22.12 1.77
CA ALA A 337 0.57 23.05 2.57
C ALA A 337 -0.88 22.58 2.78
N ALA A 338 -1.58 22.13 1.73
CA ALA A 338 -2.92 21.53 1.88
C ALA A 338 -2.86 20.26 2.76
N ASN A 339 -1.80 19.48 2.61
CA ASN A 339 -1.57 18.22 3.33
C ASN A 339 -1.29 18.44 4.82
N ILE A 340 -0.68 19.58 5.20
CA ILE A 340 -0.59 20.02 6.60
C ILE A 340 -1.97 20.34 7.20
N VAL A 341 -2.87 20.97 6.44
CA VAL A 341 -4.25 21.25 6.90
C VAL A 341 -5.03 19.94 7.05
N VAL A 342 -4.99 19.05 6.05
CA VAL A 342 -5.61 17.71 6.11
C VAL A 342 -5.09 16.91 7.30
N ALA A 343 -3.76 16.85 7.51
CA ALA A 343 -3.17 16.15 8.64
C ALA A 343 -3.70 16.64 10.00
N LYS A 344 -3.80 17.96 10.21
CA LYS A 344 -4.35 18.55 11.44
C LYS A 344 -5.84 18.22 11.62
N ARG A 345 -6.62 18.24 10.53
CA ARG A 345 -8.04 17.84 10.52
C ARG A 345 -8.23 16.35 10.88
N LEU A 346 -7.32 15.46 10.47
CA LEU A 346 -7.36 14.05 10.86
C LEU A 346 -6.83 13.80 12.29
N LEU A 347 -5.81 14.52 12.73
CA LEU A 347 -5.25 14.42 14.09
C LEU A 347 -6.28 14.75 15.17
N ASP A 348 -6.91 15.92 15.03
CA ASP A 348 -7.65 16.59 16.10
C ASP A 348 -9.11 16.93 15.75
N GLY A 349 -9.56 16.59 14.54
CA GLY A 349 -10.92 16.87 14.04
C GLY A 349 -12.05 16.12 14.74
N LYS A 350 -13.27 16.42 14.30
CA LYS A 350 -14.53 15.94 14.89
C LYS A 350 -15.08 14.72 14.16
N SER A 351 -16.07 14.05 14.76
CA SER A 351 -16.74 12.85 14.23
C SER A 351 -17.50 13.02 12.90
N ALA A 352 -17.51 14.23 12.32
CA ALA A 352 -17.94 14.49 10.94
C ALA A 352 -16.81 14.26 9.93
N GLU A 353 -15.56 14.61 10.30
CA GLU A 353 -14.36 14.49 9.48
C GLU A 353 -13.63 13.15 9.69
N ILE A 354 -13.65 12.62 10.91
CA ILE A 354 -12.97 11.37 11.25
C ILE A 354 -13.74 10.59 12.33
N TRP A 355 -14.18 9.38 11.99
CA TRP A 355 -15.19 8.64 12.73
C TRP A 355 -14.77 7.19 13.02
N PRO A 356 -15.02 6.63 14.22
CA PRO A 356 -15.72 7.24 15.37
C PRO A 356 -14.86 8.16 16.25
N MET A 357 -13.54 8.19 16.03
CA MET A 357 -12.57 8.92 16.85
C MET A 357 -11.40 9.43 15.99
N ASN A 358 -10.76 10.53 16.39
CA ASN A 358 -9.63 11.10 15.66
C ASN A 358 -8.31 10.34 15.88
N VAL A 359 -7.23 10.69 15.16
CA VAL A 359 -5.98 9.91 15.22
C VAL A 359 -5.34 9.96 16.62
N ARG A 360 -5.33 11.11 17.31
CA ARG A 360 -4.79 11.18 18.69
C ARG A 360 -5.59 10.27 19.64
N GLN A 361 -6.92 10.25 19.54
CA GLN A 361 -7.79 9.35 20.30
C GLN A 361 -7.54 7.87 19.96
N LEU A 362 -7.42 7.52 18.67
CA LEU A 362 -7.12 6.15 18.22
C LEU A 362 -5.79 5.64 18.79
N LEU A 363 -4.75 6.47 18.76
CA LEU A 363 -3.43 6.15 19.29
C LEU A 363 -3.45 5.96 20.81
N ALA A 364 -4.04 6.90 21.55
CA ALA A 364 -4.21 6.82 23.00
C ALA A 364 -5.09 5.63 23.44
N SER A 365 -5.98 5.15 22.57
CA SER A 365 -6.88 4.05 22.89
C SER A 365 -6.14 2.71 23.00
N SER A 366 -6.19 2.07 24.17
CA SER A 366 -5.63 0.72 24.34
C SER A 366 -6.39 -0.30 23.49
N SER A 367 -5.66 -1.24 22.87
CA SER A 367 -6.24 -2.47 22.33
C SER A 367 -6.67 -3.31 23.54
N ARG A 368 -7.96 -3.29 23.89
CA ARG A 368 -8.49 -4.08 25.01
C ARG A 368 -8.42 -5.55 24.62
N VAL A 369 -7.44 -6.26 25.15
CA VAL A 369 -7.47 -7.73 25.21
C VAL A 369 -8.68 -8.11 26.05
N LEU A 370 -9.77 -8.49 25.38
CA LEU A 370 -10.89 -9.15 26.02
C LEU A 370 -10.42 -10.56 26.37
N ILE A 371 -9.71 -10.69 27.50
CA ILE A 371 -9.58 -11.97 28.20
C ILE A 371 -11.00 -12.35 28.57
N SER A 372 -11.61 -13.22 27.75
CA SER A 372 -12.93 -13.75 28.00
C SER A 372 -12.85 -14.64 29.23
N SER A 373 -13.19 -14.07 30.38
CA SER A 373 -13.26 -14.79 31.65
C SER A 373 -14.48 -15.71 31.65
N HIS A 374 -14.42 -16.78 30.86
CA HIS A 374 -15.30 -17.94 30.95
C HIS A 374 -14.93 -18.77 32.20
N SER A 375 -14.88 -18.09 33.35
CA SER A 375 -14.79 -18.67 34.69
C SER A 375 -16.14 -19.30 35.06
N ASN A 376 -16.55 -20.33 34.30
CA ASN A 376 -17.67 -21.22 34.60
C ASN A 376 -17.62 -22.50 33.76
N PHE A 377 -16.51 -23.25 33.88
CA PHE A 377 -16.54 -24.70 33.66
C PHE A 377 -16.14 -25.39 34.96
N LYS A 378 -17.13 -25.96 35.65
CA LYS A 378 -16.91 -26.74 36.88
C LYS A 378 -16.27 -28.08 36.53
N PHE A 379 -14.95 -28.16 36.58
CA PHE A 379 -14.27 -29.46 36.61
C PHE A 379 -14.46 -30.08 38.00
N GLN A 380 -15.40 -31.01 38.10
CA GLN A 380 -15.79 -31.64 39.37
C GLN A 380 -14.81 -32.76 39.73
N ILE A 381 -13.62 -32.38 40.22
CA ILE A 381 -12.59 -33.32 40.68
C ILE A 381 -12.94 -33.79 42.10
N SER A 382 -13.68 -34.89 42.18
CA SER A 382 -13.98 -35.59 43.42
C SER A 382 -12.69 -36.01 44.13
N HIS A 383 -12.57 -35.67 45.42
CA HIS A 383 -11.43 -36.07 46.24
C HIS A 383 -11.49 -37.57 46.59
N CYS A 384 -10.48 -38.33 46.18
CA CYS A 384 -10.22 -39.70 46.63
C CYS A 384 -8.72 -39.88 46.92
N CYS A 385 -8.27 -39.37 48.06
CA CYS A 385 -6.95 -39.66 48.65
C CYS A 385 -7.09 -39.78 50.17
N ALA A 386 -7.40 -40.99 50.63
CA ALA A 386 -7.22 -41.40 52.03
C ALA A 386 -5.95 -42.25 52.14
N ALA A 387 -5.14 -42.04 53.18
CA ALA A 387 -3.86 -42.72 53.34
C ALA A 387 -4.03 -44.13 53.93
N PRO A 388 -3.24 -45.14 53.47
CA PRO A 388 -3.05 -46.39 54.20
C PRO A 388 -1.89 -46.28 55.20
N SER A 389 -2.00 -47.03 56.30
CA SER A 389 -0.98 -47.17 57.35
C SER A 389 0.07 -48.25 57.01
N GLN A 390 1.15 -48.30 57.82
CA GLN A 390 2.24 -49.27 57.68
C GLN A 390 1.81 -50.70 58.02
N SER A 391 2.34 -51.72 57.31
CA SER A 391 2.98 -52.90 57.95
C SER A 391 3.62 -53.89 56.95
N HIS A 392 4.69 -54.55 57.42
CA HIS A 392 5.30 -55.83 57.01
C HIS A 392 5.85 -56.12 55.58
N PHE A 393 7.14 -56.48 55.61
CA PHE A 393 7.94 -57.29 54.67
C PHE A 393 7.39 -58.74 54.49
N PRO A 394 7.68 -59.47 53.38
CA PRO A 394 9.01 -60.06 53.17
C PRO A 394 9.60 -60.07 51.73
N ARG A 395 10.85 -60.57 51.68
CA ARG A 395 11.85 -60.61 50.59
C ARG A 395 11.39 -61.36 49.33
N HIS A 396 11.91 -61.00 48.15
CA HIS A 396 12.87 -61.83 47.39
C HIS A 396 13.49 -61.07 46.18
N PHE A 397 14.72 -61.47 45.81
CA PHE A 397 15.50 -61.06 44.62
C PHE A 397 15.55 -62.24 43.61
N PRO A 398 15.74 -62.05 42.28
CA PRO A 398 17.06 -61.74 41.70
C PRO A 398 17.03 -60.73 40.51
N SER A 399 18.05 -60.73 39.64
CA SER A 399 18.52 -59.58 38.85
C SER A 399 19.05 -59.92 37.43
N PHE A 400 19.49 -58.89 36.69
CA PHE A 400 20.23 -58.88 35.39
C PHE A 400 19.44 -59.14 34.09
N PRO A 401 19.96 -58.76 32.90
CA PRO A 401 20.90 -57.65 32.57
C PRO A 401 20.43 -56.77 31.38
N LEU A 402 21.22 -55.74 31.05
CA LEU A 402 21.21 -55.05 29.74
C LEU A 402 22.48 -55.38 28.94
N SER A 403 22.33 -55.53 27.63
CA SER A 403 23.38 -55.55 26.60
C SER A 403 22.78 -55.02 25.29
N GLY A 404 23.53 -54.50 24.30
CA GLY A 404 24.98 -54.32 24.16
C GLY A 404 25.41 -54.59 22.71
N ALA A 405 26.48 -53.92 22.22
CA ALA A 405 26.94 -53.87 20.82
C ALA A 405 26.01 -53.08 19.85
N ASP A 406 26.47 -52.19 18.96
CA ASP A 406 27.53 -52.22 17.91
C ASP A 406 27.13 -53.01 16.64
N GLN A 407 27.50 -52.65 15.39
CA GLN A 407 28.43 -51.62 14.86
C GLN A 407 28.10 -51.29 13.37
N GLN A 408 28.76 -50.24 12.80
CA GLN A 408 29.32 -50.04 11.42
C GLN A 408 28.81 -50.83 10.17
N ALA A 409 29.03 -50.46 8.89
CA ALA A 409 29.34 -49.22 8.14
C ALA A 409 29.45 -49.56 6.62
N SER A 410 29.79 -48.59 5.74
CA SER A 410 30.15 -48.78 4.30
C SER A 410 28.97 -49.16 3.35
N SER A 411 28.95 -48.97 2.02
CA SER A 411 29.93 -48.46 1.01
C SER A 411 29.23 -47.60 -0.07
N ARG A 412 29.96 -47.04 -1.07
CA ARG A 412 29.44 -46.17 -2.15
C ARG A 412 29.69 -46.76 -3.60
N PRO A 413 29.40 -46.08 -4.74
CA PRO A 413 28.76 -46.67 -5.94
C PRO A 413 29.75 -46.92 -7.12
N PRO A 414 29.31 -47.25 -8.36
CA PRO A 414 28.85 -46.24 -9.35
C PRO A 414 27.78 -46.72 -10.39
N GLY A 415 27.33 -45.88 -11.34
CA GLY A 415 26.58 -46.35 -12.53
C GLY A 415 25.68 -45.33 -13.28
N SER A 416 26.09 -44.92 -14.48
CA SER A 416 25.47 -43.95 -15.42
C SER A 416 24.14 -44.33 -16.11
N SER A 417 23.29 -43.34 -16.48
CA SER A 417 22.80 -43.07 -17.87
C SER A 417 21.67 -42.01 -17.97
N ARG A 418 21.31 -41.57 -19.20
CA ARG A 418 20.35 -40.51 -19.60
C ARG A 418 19.98 -40.69 -21.10
N PRO A 419 18.95 -40.04 -21.69
CA PRO A 419 17.76 -39.38 -21.13
C PRO A 419 16.51 -40.28 -21.33
N PRO A 420 15.56 -40.17 -22.31
CA PRO A 420 15.16 -39.11 -23.26
C PRO A 420 13.96 -38.28 -22.73
N ALA A 421 12.89 -38.08 -23.51
CA ALA A 421 11.60 -37.44 -23.14
C ALA A 421 10.42 -38.11 -23.89
N LEU A 422 9.18 -37.85 -23.48
CA LEU A 422 7.94 -38.42 -24.06
C LEU A 422 7.09 -37.36 -24.78
N GLN A 423 6.39 -37.76 -25.84
CA GLN A 423 5.59 -36.90 -26.73
C GLN A 423 4.43 -37.68 -27.36
N GLN A 424 3.19 -37.18 -27.25
CA GLN A 424 1.97 -37.52 -27.99
C GLN A 424 1.07 -36.26 -27.93
N ALA A 425 0.53 -35.72 -29.05
CA ALA A 425 -0.58 -36.21 -29.90
C ALA A 425 -1.95 -36.02 -29.18
N ASP A 426 -3.05 -35.57 -29.82
CA ASP A 426 -3.45 -35.52 -31.25
C ASP A 426 -3.61 -34.03 -31.77
N GLN A 427 -3.81 -33.62 -33.04
CA GLN A 427 -4.66 -34.05 -34.19
C GLN A 427 -6.19 -34.00 -33.88
N HIS A 428 -7.13 -33.53 -34.72
CA HIS A 428 -7.21 -33.09 -36.15
C HIS A 428 -8.45 -32.12 -36.30
N SER A 429 -8.92 -31.53 -37.43
CA SER A 429 -8.53 -31.42 -38.86
C SER A 429 -9.22 -30.24 -39.62
N SER A 430 -8.61 -29.04 -39.62
CA SER A 430 -8.40 -28.17 -40.82
C SER A 430 -9.46 -27.95 -41.94
N SER A 431 -9.88 -26.69 -42.13
CA SER A 431 -10.22 -26.00 -43.42
C SER A 431 -10.18 -24.47 -43.17
N LYS A 432 -9.67 -23.52 -43.98
CA LYS A 432 -9.65 -23.22 -45.44
C LYS A 432 -11.06 -22.93 -46.01
N SER A 433 -11.33 -21.82 -46.72
CA SER A 433 -10.43 -20.95 -47.51
C SER A 433 -10.84 -19.46 -47.64
N SER A 434 -9.96 -18.68 -48.29
CA SER A 434 -10.23 -17.57 -49.24
C SER A 434 -11.01 -16.29 -48.81
N ARG A 435 -10.24 -15.19 -48.68
CA ARG A 435 -10.54 -13.81 -49.15
C ARG A 435 -10.79 -13.78 -50.69
N PRO A 436 -11.39 -12.75 -51.34
CA PRO A 436 -10.93 -11.33 -51.23
C PRO A 436 -11.94 -10.17 -51.49
N ALA A 437 -11.36 -8.95 -51.44
CA ALA A 437 -11.70 -7.72 -52.18
C ALA A 437 -12.89 -6.82 -51.75
N ALA A 438 -12.49 -5.59 -51.35
CA ALA A 438 -13.00 -4.25 -51.69
C ALA A 438 -14.50 -4.00 -52.03
N GLY A 439 -15.04 -2.94 -51.39
CA GLY A 439 -16.25 -2.21 -51.81
C GLY A 439 -16.35 -0.88 -51.05
N GLN A 440 -16.78 0.19 -51.71
CA GLN A 440 -17.05 1.49 -51.09
C GLN A 440 -18.54 1.59 -50.74
N HIS A 441 -18.88 2.17 -49.59
CA HIS A 441 -19.71 3.40 -49.52
C HIS A 441 -19.72 4.01 -48.11
#